data_AF-A0A941YKT9-F1
#
_entry.id   AF-A0A941YKT9-F1
#
_cell.length_a   1.000
_cell.length_b   1.000
_cell.length_c   1.000
_cell.angle_alpha   90.00
_cell.angle_beta   90.00
_cell.angle_gamma   90.00
#
_symmetry.space_group_name_H-M   'P 1'
#
loop_
_entity.id
_entity.type
_entity.pdbx_description
1 polymer ?
#
loop_
_entity_poly.entity_id
_entity_poly.type
_entity_poly.pdbx_seq_one_letter_code
_entity_poly.pdbx_strand_id
1 'polypeptide(L)'
;MKITLRPFLVAAATFGIGVLTATSAVAQTRGQASLTLTNNDATYCFKHQNNWSLSKTDDFAGGTSGHVTWTVTAVKTDGGTSFTVLGGLTITNTGSGLAPIGNIVINLQRKNSHKINGKLTPWVSVAADVADATNGDNATVANIASAGSQEDPATNSLYGIGNYVVSGSKGTFTESAGSGKLEFTDANSNSIFSLVPQLYLPAGASITLLYRAEFDPTVIAAAGNDFRVEALVTFGRAGLRGGSGASAPSIDINGNGTVDKDENWVRTVPARTSMGLVLSTPEECNDSATIGDLGLDSEGDATFSNVTGLDQFPATVNASQVWTIEADVDGGVDGGFVCNEATLDSAGDSKTLNIVVGHDPLGNPIYLTVPCCFDVHLTAQDCVPVDGDGGPPTGFPDGSYFTFTQGKYNDHANNAVANYVEAHFASLFVGGKLTIGVIGATTHDASWTDVDAFRLWIGGGGPSGALTADTLNATSTSGGTLAKQTGALTLTLALQGAVIPGVNGGNPLPSGLGSLKLKDTGTSLDGQTVSQILAAANQALGAGTLPPGYTFSSLNDLIDNLNKAFDDGITSSWANAHLTT
;
A
#
# COMPACT_ATOMS: atom_id res chain seq x y z
N MET A 1 21.43 -15.47 -4.68
CA MET A 1 22.22 -14.94 -5.81
C MET A 1 22.15 -13.42 -5.76
N LYS A 2 23.24 -12.75 -5.32
CA LYS A 2 23.27 -11.28 -5.14
C LYS A 2 23.19 -10.58 -6.51
N ILE A 3 22.07 -9.93 -6.81
CA ILE A 3 21.98 -9.01 -7.95
C ILE A 3 22.49 -7.66 -7.45
N THR A 4 23.72 -7.32 -7.85
CA THR A 4 24.30 -6.00 -7.63
C THR A 4 23.82 -5.06 -8.72
N LEU A 5 22.83 -4.22 -8.42
CA LEU A 5 22.49 -3.08 -9.28
C LEU A 5 23.64 -2.06 -9.20
N ARG A 6 24.41 -1.95 -10.28
CA ARG A 6 25.39 -0.87 -10.45
C ARG A 6 24.65 0.43 -10.74
N PRO A 7 24.99 1.54 -10.07
CA PRO A 7 24.44 2.84 -10.41
C PRO A 7 25.01 3.26 -11.76
N PHE A 8 24.17 3.31 -12.80
CA PHE A 8 24.52 4.00 -14.03
C PHE A 8 24.42 5.50 -13.78
N LEU A 9 25.56 6.17 -13.92
CA LEU A 9 25.68 7.62 -13.92
C LEU A 9 24.94 8.16 -15.15
N VAL A 10 23.66 8.53 -15.00
CA VAL A 10 22.92 9.28 -16.01
C VAL A 10 23.37 10.73 -15.89
N ALA A 11 24.00 11.24 -16.94
CA ALA A 11 24.29 12.66 -17.07
C ALA A 11 22.96 13.44 -17.01
N ALA A 12 22.72 14.15 -15.91
CA ALA A 12 21.57 15.01 -15.74
C ALA A 12 21.64 16.17 -16.75
N ALA A 13 20.94 16.03 -17.87
CA ALA A 13 20.53 17.18 -18.65
C ALA A 13 19.46 17.91 -17.83
N THR A 14 19.84 19.04 -17.25
CA THR A 14 18.93 19.99 -16.57
C THR A 14 17.81 20.41 -17.52
N PHE A 15 16.68 19.72 -17.46
CA PHE A 15 15.39 20.27 -17.84
C PHE A 15 14.82 20.97 -16.61
N GLY A 16 14.53 22.27 -16.75
CA GLY A 16 14.03 23.11 -15.67
C GLY A 16 12.76 22.52 -15.04
N ILE A 17 12.85 22.23 -13.75
CA ILE A 17 11.73 21.82 -12.91
C ILE A 17 10.86 23.05 -12.68
N GLY A 18 9.74 23.11 -13.39
CA GLY A 18 8.63 24.01 -13.04
C GLY A 18 7.84 23.37 -11.90
N VAL A 19 8.07 23.86 -10.68
CA VAL A 19 7.19 23.57 -9.53
C VAL A 19 5.79 24.10 -9.86
N LEU A 20 4.83 23.22 -10.05
CA LEU A 20 3.41 23.57 -10.20
C LEU A 20 2.85 23.92 -8.82
N THR A 21 3.12 25.14 -8.37
CA THR A 21 2.30 25.77 -7.33
C THR A 21 0.93 26.08 -7.93
N ALA A 22 -0.10 25.38 -7.47
CA ALA A 22 -1.48 25.71 -7.75
C ALA A 22 -1.80 27.09 -7.15
N THR A 23 -1.79 28.13 -7.97
CA THR A 23 -2.61 29.35 -7.91
C THR A 23 -2.06 30.38 -8.88
N SER A 24 -2.57 30.39 -10.11
CA SER A 24 -2.60 31.57 -10.98
C SER A 24 -3.52 31.26 -12.16
N ALA A 25 -4.55 32.09 -12.36
CA ALA A 25 -5.38 32.06 -13.54
C ALA A 25 -4.49 32.30 -14.78
N VAL A 26 -4.06 31.21 -15.42
CA VAL A 26 -3.31 31.28 -16.67
C VAL A 26 -4.23 31.93 -17.70
N ALA A 27 -3.79 33.08 -18.22
CA ALA A 27 -4.50 33.83 -19.25
C ALA A 27 -4.96 32.87 -20.36
N GLN A 28 -6.28 32.81 -20.53
CA GLN A 28 -6.99 31.96 -21.47
C GLN A 28 -6.56 32.31 -22.91
N THR A 29 -5.49 31.67 -23.40
CA THR A 29 -5.10 31.83 -24.81
C THR A 29 -6.24 31.31 -25.68
N ARG A 30 -6.61 32.07 -26.73
CA ARG A 30 -7.64 31.70 -27.73
C ARG A 30 -7.15 30.56 -28.65
N GLY A 31 -6.58 29.52 -28.08
CA GLY A 31 -6.06 28.35 -28.80
C GLY A 31 -7.06 27.20 -28.81
N GLN A 32 -6.91 26.33 -29.80
CA GLN A 32 -7.64 25.07 -29.93
C GLN A 32 -6.87 23.97 -29.20
N ALA A 33 -7.54 23.21 -28.33
CA ALA A 33 -6.94 22.04 -27.70
C ALA A 33 -6.82 20.88 -28.69
N SER A 34 -5.79 20.06 -28.55
CA SER A 34 -5.65 18.82 -29.32
C SER A 34 -4.84 17.83 -28.51
N LEU A 35 -5.41 16.67 -28.21
CA LEU A 35 -4.69 15.61 -27.53
C LEU A 35 -4.08 14.61 -28.52
N THR A 36 -2.96 14.03 -28.13
CA THR A 36 -2.32 12.87 -28.75
C THR A 36 -1.98 11.87 -27.66
N LEU A 37 -2.26 10.60 -27.92
CA LEU A 37 -1.98 9.50 -27.00
C LEU A 37 -0.78 8.72 -27.50
N THR A 38 0.17 8.46 -26.61
CA THR A 38 1.40 7.69 -26.86
C THR A 38 1.66 6.77 -25.67
N ASN A 39 2.68 5.89 -25.76
CA ASN A 39 3.02 4.92 -24.71
C ASN A 39 1.80 4.11 -24.23
N ASN A 40 0.91 3.76 -25.16
CA ASN A 40 -0.39 3.19 -24.85
C ASN A 40 -0.36 1.67 -24.68
N ASP A 41 0.79 1.11 -24.28
CA ASP A 41 0.93 -0.33 -24.13
C ASP A 41 0.02 -0.85 -23.02
N ALA A 42 -0.47 -2.07 -23.18
CA ALA A 42 -1.41 -2.69 -22.27
C ALA A 42 -1.13 -4.19 -22.22
N THR A 43 -1.16 -4.71 -21.01
CA THR A 43 -1.01 -6.13 -20.71
C THR A 43 -2.05 -6.53 -19.68
N TYR A 44 -2.25 -7.82 -19.50
CA TYR A 44 -3.21 -8.34 -18.53
C TYR A 44 -2.55 -9.25 -17.50
N CYS A 45 -3.18 -9.32 -16.35
CA CYS A 45 -2.96 -10.30 -15.29
C CYS A 45 -4.27 -11.07 -15.13
N PHE A 46 -4.29 -12.33 -15.56
CA PHE A 46 -5.42 -13.24 -15.36
C PHE A 46 -4.99 -14.30 -14.37
N LYS A 47 -5.45 -14.17 -13.12
CA LYS A 47 -4.91 -14.95 -12.00
C LYS A 47 -6.00 -15.48 -11.08
N HIS A 48 -5.68 -16.57 -10.42
CA HIS A 48 -6.40 -17.10 -9.29
C HIS A 48 -5.52 -16.91 -8.06
N GLN A 49 -6.02 -16.16 -7.08
CA GLN A 49 -5.25 -15.75 -5.91
C GLN A 49 -5.54 -16.70 -4.76
N ASN A 50 -4.53 -17.46 -4.32
CA ASN A 50 -4.63 -18.17 -3.05
C ASN A 50 -4.17 -17.22 -1.92
N ASN A 51 -4.93 -17.21 -0.83
CA ASN A 51 -4.61 -16.47 0.38
C ASN A 51 -4.05 -17.43 1.42
N TRP A 52 -3.10 -16.94 2.21
CA TRP A 52 -2.51 -17.69 3.32
C TRP A 52 -2.68 -16.93 4.62
N SER A 53 -2.93 -17.66 5.70
CA SER A 53 -2.73 -17.17 7.07
C SER A 53 -1.82 -18.12 7.82
N LEU A 54 -1.04 -17.58 8.75
CA LEU A 54 -0.15 -18.33 9.63
C LEU A 54 -0.48 -17.94 11.07
N SER A 55 -0.69 -18.94 11.93
CA SER A 55 -0.88 -18.74 13.36
C SER A 55 -0.05 -19.72 14.16
N LYS A 56 0.26 -19.33 15.39
CA LYS A 56 1.03 -20.13 16.33
C LYS A 56 0.44 -19.95 17.71
N THR A 57 0.26 -21.06 18.42
CA THR A 57 -0.35 -21.08 19.76
C THR A 57 0.25 -22.21 20.58
N ASP A 58 0.49 -21.97 21.86
CA ASP A 58 0.98 -22.94 22.81
C ASP A 58 -0.16 -23.57 23.65
N ASP A 59 0.19 -24.60 24.41
CA ASP A 59 -0.67 -25.22 25.42
C ASP A 59 -0.12 -25.09 26.85
N PHE A 60 0.86 -24.21 27.09
CA PHE A 60 1.53 -24.09 28.38
C PHE A 60 0.60 -23.46 29.42
N ALA A 61 0.34 -24.20 30.49
CA ALA A 61 -0.57 -23.77 31.55
C ALA A 61 0.04 -22.78 32.56
N GLY A 62 1.29 -22.35 32.35
CA GLY A 62 2.08 -21.56 33.29
C GLY A 62 2.81 -22.40 34.35
N GLY A 63 3.71 -21.77 35.09
CA GLY A 63 4.50 -22.38 36.16
C GLY A 63 6.01 -22.28 35.94
N THR A 64 6.79 -22.85 36.88
CA THR A 64 8.25 -22.68 36.89
C THR A 64 9.00 -23.63 35.97
N SER A 65 8.37 -24.73 35.56
CA SER A 65 8.89 -25.65 34.55
C SER A 65 7.74 -26.49 34.01
N GLY A 66 7.90 -27.04 32.81
CA GLY A 66 6.93 -27.97 32.25
C GLY A 66 7.21 -28.31 30.79
N HIS A 67 6.26 -29.02 30.20
CA HIS A 67 6.28 -29.36 28.79
C HIS A 67 5.34 -28.42 28.04
N VAL A 68 5.76 -27.94 26.87
CA VAL A 68 4.98 -27.04 26.01
C VAL A 68 4.96 -27.58 24.59
N THR A 69 3.78 -27.48 23.98
CA THR A 69 3.54 -27.79 22.57
C THR A 69 3.08 -26.54 21.85
N TRP A 70 3.89 -26.01 20.93
CA TRP A 70 3.44 -25.02 19.97
C TRP A 70 2.79 -25.68 18.77
N THR A 71 1.58 -25.26 18.46
CA THR A 71 0.83 -25.64 17.27
C THR A 71 0.99 -24.56 16.20
N VAL A 72 1.72 -24.86 15.13
CA VAL A 72 1.84 -24.00 13.95
C VAL A 72 0.74 -24.37 12.96
N THR A 73 -0.11 -23.42 12.59
CA THR A 73 -1.20 -23.64 11.63
C THR A 73 -1.05 -22.70 10.43
N ALA A 74 -0.87 -23.28 9.25
CA ALA A 74 -0.97 -22.57 7.98
C ALA A 74 -2.33 -22.89 7.33
N VAL A 75 -3.10 -21.86 6.98
CA VAL A 75 -4.40 -22.02 6.32
C VAL A 75 -4.33 -21.42 4.92
N LYS A 76 -4.61 -22.25 3.91
CA LYS A 76 -4.83 -21.81 2.53
C LYS A 76 -6.32 -21.57 2.32
N THR A 77 -6.68 -20.40 1.80
CA THR A 77 -8.05 -20.10 1.38
C THR A 77 -8.09 -19.59 -0.06
N ASP A 78 -9.23 -19.82 -0.71
CA ASP A 78 -9.50 -19.31 -2.05
C ASP A 78 -9.77 -17.80 -1.98
N GLY A 79 -8.93 -17.01 -2.65
CA GLY A 79 -9.07 -15.56 -2.80
C GLY A 79 -9.77 -15.15 -4.09
N GLY A 80 -10.17 -16.09 -4.93
CA GLY A 80 -10.92 -15.88 -6.16
C GLY A 80 -10.05 -15.63 -7.39
N THR A 81 -10.71 -15.58 -8.54
CA THR A 81 -10.09 -15.27 -9.83
C THR A 81 -10.30 -13.80 -10.17
N SER A 82 -9.27 -13.13 -10.68
CA SER A 82 -9.35 -11.75 -11.16
C SER A 82 -8.72 -11.58 -12.54
N PHE A 83 -9.25 -10.62 -13.30
CA PHE A 83 -8.70 -10.20 -14.59
C PHE A 83 -8.41 -8.71 -14.54
N THR A 84 -7.14 -8.35 -14.49
CA THR A 84 -6.72 -6.95 -14.43
C THR A 84 -5.98 -6.59 -15.72
N VAL A 85 -6.35 -5.47 -16.32
CA VAL A 85 -5.55 -4.84 -17.37
C VAL A 85 -4.69 -3.76 -16.74
N LEU A 86 -3.39 -3.81 -17.04
CA LEU A 86 -2.43 -2.79 -16.69
C LEU A 86 -1.92 -2.14 -17.96
N GLY A 87 -1.89 -0.82 -18.02
CA GLY A 87 -1.33 -0.14 -19.19
C GLY A 87 -0.73 1.22 -18.89
N GLY A 88 0.10 1.67 -19.83
CA GLY A 88 0.63 3.02 -19.89
C GLY A 88 -0.27 3.88 -20.76
N LEU A 89 -0.32 5.17 -20.48
CA LEU A 89 -1.02 6.16 -21.30
C LEU A 89 -0.40 7.54 -21.14
N THR A 90 0.38 7.98 -22.12
CA THR A 90 0.88 9.36 -22.17
C THR A 90 -0.07 10.24 -22.96
N ILE A 91 -0.69 11.19 -22.27
CA ILE A 91 -1.59 12.19 -22.82
C ILE A 91 -0.81 13.48 -23.04
N THR A 92 -0.68 13.91 -24.30
CA THR A 92 0.01 15.16 -24.65
C THR A 92 -0.95 16.13 -25.31
N ASN A 93 -1.02 17.36 -24.82
CA ASN A 93 -1.75 18.43 -25.50
C ASN A 93 -0.88 19.07 -26.58
N THR A 94 -1.03 18.59 -27.81
CA THR A 94 -0.37 19.12 -29.02
C THR A 94 -1.09 20.35 -29.59
N GLY A 95 -2.17 20.80 -28.96
CA GLY A 95 -2.90 22.01 -29.32
C GLY A 95 -2.21 23.29 -28.88
N SER A 96 -2.86 24.42 -29.18
CA SER A 96 -2.44 25.76 -28.76
C SER A 96 -3.24 26.32 -27.58
N GLY A 97 -4.32 25.64 -27.19
CA GLY A 97 -5.19 26.02 -26.06
C GLY A 97 -5.17 24.99 -24.93
N LEU A 98 -5.71 25.38 -23.77
CA LEU A 98 -5.92 24.49 -22.62
C LEU A 98 -6.90 23.36 -22.95
N ALA A 99 -6.57 22.12 -22.58
CA ALA A 99 -7.40 20.94 -22.79
C ALA A 99 -8.04 20.47 -21.46
N PRO A 100 -9.32 20.77 -21.21
CA PRO A 100 -10.06 20.17 -20.09
C PRO A 100 -10.34 18.70 -20.40
N ILE A 101 -9.80 17.78 -19.59
CA ILE A 101 -10.05 16.34 -19.69
C ILE A 101 -11.34 16.05 -18.93
N GLY A 102 -12.36 15.56 -19.63
CA GLY A 102 -13.67 15.25 -19.04
C GLY A 102 -13.74 13.83 -18.52
N ASN A 103 -13.30 12.85 -19.32
CA ASN A 103 -13.31 11.45 -18.94
C ASN A 103 -12.20 10.65 -19.62
N ILE A 104 -11.92 9.50 -19.02
CA ILE A 104 -11.11 8.42 -19.58
C ILE A 104 -11.95 7.14 -19.53
N VAL A 105 -12.00 6.41 -20.64
CA VAL A 105 -12.68 5.11 -20.74
C VAL A 105 -11.66 4.04 -21.11
N ILE A 106 -11.64 2.93 -20.37
CA ILE A 106 -10.87 1.74 -20.70
C ILE A 106 -11.85 0.68 -21.19
N ASN A 107 -12.01 0.58 -22.50
CA ASN A 107 -12.93 -0.38 -23.14
C ASN A 107 -12.19 -1.70 -23.43
N LEU A 108 -12.57 -2.79 -22.75
CA LEU A 108 -12.07 -4.13 -23.03
C LEU A 108 -12.91 -4.77 -24.13
N GLN A 109 -12.26 -5.21 -25.19
CA GLN A 109 -12.90 -5.76 -26.38
C GLN A 109 -12.40 -7.16 -26.66
N ARG A 110 -13.30 -8.07 -27.04
CA ARG A 110 -12.93 -9.39 -27.58
C ARG A 110 -13.01 -9.41 -29.09
N LYS A 111 -12.23 -10.29 -29.69
CA LYS A 111 -12.26 -10.47 -31.14
C LYS A 111 -13.59 -11.10 -31.59
N ASN A 112 -14.20 -10.52 -32.61
CA ASN A 112 -15.41 -11.04 -33.26
C ASN A 112 -15.08 -11.48 -34.69
N SER A 113 -15.57 -12.65 -35.09
CA SER A 113 -15.39 -13.20 -36.45
C SER A 113 -16.53 -12.80 -37.41
N HIS A 114 -17.61 -12.21 -36.89
CA HIS A 114 -18.77 -11.85 -37.68
C HIS A 114 -18.54 -10.63 -38.59
N LYS A 115 -19.20 -10.63 -39.75
CA LYS A 115 -19.22 -9.51 -40.69
C LYS A 115 -20.58 -8.81 -40.62
N ILE A 116 -20.58 -7.49 -40.48
CA ILE A 116 -21.78 -6.66 -40.64
C ILE A 116 -21.68 -5.91 -41.96
N ASN A 117 -22.70 -6.02 -42.82
CA ASN A 117 -22.73 -5.40 -44.15
C ASN A 117 -21.48 -5.70 -45.00
N GLY A 118 -20.95 -6.92 -44.90
CA GLY A 118 -19.75 -7.36 -45.62
C GLY A 118 -18.42 -6.86 -45.05
N LYS A 119 -18.44 -5.98 -44.03
CA LYS A 119 -17.25 -5.52 -43.32
C LYS A 119 -17.04 -6.36 -42.06
N LEU A 120 -15.81 -6.82 -41.83
CA LEU A 120 -15.43 -7.40 -40.55
C LEU A 120 -15.50 -6.27 -39.51
N THR A 121 -16.25 -6.48 -38.43
CA THR A 121 -16.15 -5.70 -37.20
C THR A 121 -15.37 -6.56 -36.21
N PRO A 122 -14.02 -6.54 -36.26
CA PRO A 122 -13.23 -7.59 -35.65
C PRO A 122 -13.21 -7.55 -34.12
N TRP A 123 -13.80 -6.54 -33.48
CA TRP A 123 -13.75 -6.33 -32.04
C TRP A 123 -15.09 -5.81 -31.52
N VAL A 124 -15.52 -6.32 -30.36
CA VAL A 124 -16.74 -5.90 -29.66
C VAL A 124 -16.44 -5.76 -28.17
N SER A 125 -16.98 -4.73 -27.53
CA SER A 125 -16.83 -4.55 -26.08
C SER A 125 -17.42 -5.73 -25.32
N VAL A 126 -16.68 -6.14 -24.28
CA VAL A 126 -17.12 -7.10 -23.27
C VAL A 126 -17.29 -6.47 -21.89
N ALA A 127 -16.64 -5.33 -21.67
CA ALA A 127 -16.72 -4.51 -20.47
C ALA A 127 -16.08 -3.15 -20.77
N ALA A 128 -16.44 -2.13 -20.01
CA ALA A 128 -15.77 -0.84 -20.05
C ALA A 128 -15.75 -0.27 -18.64
N ASP A 129 -14.58 0.15 -18.17
CA ASP A 129 -14.47 0.91 -16.92
C ASP A 129 -14.32 2.39 -17.30
N VAL A 130 -14.97 3.25 -16.54
CA VAL A 130 -15.04 4.69 -16.87
C VAL A 130 -14.68 5.54 -15.67
N ALA A 131 -13.91 6.61 -15.91
CA ALA A 131 -13.67 7.64 -14.93
C ALA A 131 -13.98 9.01 -15.53
N ASP A 132 -14.65 9.87 -14.77
CA ASP A 132 -14.97 11.23 -15.18
C ASP A 132 -14.46 12.28 -14.17
N ALA A 133 -14.55 13.55 -14.55
CA ALA A 133 -14.04 14.67 -13.78
C ALA A 133 -14.94 15.13 -12.61
N THR A 134 -16.11 14.53 -12.43
CA THR A 134 -17.05 14.83 -11.34
C THR A 134 -17.06 13.73 -10.29
N ASN A 135 -17.17 12.49 -10.73
CA ASN A 135 -17.37 11.28 -9.93
C ASN A 135 -16.09 10.45 -9.80
N GLY A 136 -15.05 10.74 -10.60
CA GLY A 136 -13.82 9.95 -10.62
C GLY A 136 -14.12 8.53 -11.08
N ASP A 137 -13.53 7.55 -10.40
CA ASP A 137 -13.76 6.10 -10.60
C ASP A 137 -15.16 5.64 -10.15
N ASN A 138 -15.95 6.47 -9.48
CA ASN A 138 -17.35 6.13 -9.18
C ASN A 138 -18.29 6.42 -10.37
N ALA A 139 -17.77 6.92 -11.48
CA ALA A 139 -18.55 7.16 -12.68
C ALA A 139 -19.00 5.81 -13.26
N THR A 140 -20.29 5.68 -13.59
CA THR A 140 -20.82 4.46 -14.24
C THR A 140 -21.14 4.67 -15.72
N VAL A 141 -20.98 5.91 -16.20
CA VAL A 141 -21.28 6.33 -17.57
C VAL A 141 -20.26 7.36 -18.01
N ALA A 142 -19.79 7.25 -19.25
CA ALA A 142 -18.98 8.29 -19.89
C ALA A 142 -19.51 8.60 -21.28
N ASN A 143 -19.73 9.89 -21.56
CA ASN A 143 -20.02 10.35 -22.91
C ASN A 143 -18.74 10.72 -23.65
N ILE A 144 -18.69 10.35 -24.93
CA ILE A 144 -17.56 10.59 -25.81
C ILE A 144 -18.04 11.20 -27.13
N ALA A 145 -17.14 11.79 -27.90
CA ALA A 145 -17.39 12.00 -29.32
C ALA A 145 -17.37 10.63 -30.03
N SER A 146 -18.51 10.20 -30.59
CA SER A 146 -18.67 8.83 -31.12
C SER A 146 -17.65 8.48 -32.21
N ALA A 147 -17.18 9.48 -32.96
CA ALA A 147 -16.15 9.33 -33.98
C ALA A 147 -14.76 8.92 -33.44
N GLY A 148 -14.55 8.94 -32.12
CA GLY A 148 -13.30 8.50 -31.47
C GLY A 148 -13.23 6.98 -31.24
N SER A 149 -14.37 6.33 -31.03
CA SER A 149 -14.44 4.88 -30.78
C SER A 149 -14.55 4.09 -32.09
N GLN A 150 -14.03 2.85 -32.09
CA GLN A 150 -14.26 1.87 -33.16
C GLN A 150 -15.47 0.97 -32.90
N GLU A 151 -16.12 1.10 -31.74
CA GLU A 151 -17.34 0.34 -31.45
C GLU A 151 -18.46 0.70 -32.42
N ASP A 152 -19.04 -0.33 -33.01
CA ASP A 152 -20.30 -0.22 -33.76
C ASP A 152 -21.45 -0.61 -32.82
N PRO A 153 -22.41 0.30 -32.54
CA PRO A 153 -23.43 0.06 -31.51
C PRO A 153 -24.35 -1.13 -31.86
N ALA A 154 -24.61 -1.38 -33.14
CA ALA A 154 -25.41 -2.53 -33.56
C ALA A 154 -24.66 -3.85 -33.36
N THR A 155 -23.38 -3.90 -33.69
CA THR A 155 -22.50 -5.05 -33.43
C THR A 155 -22.35 -5.30 -31.94
N ASN A 156 -22.11 -4.24 -31.17
CA ASN A 156 -21.93 -4.28 -29.73
C ASN A 156 -23.19 -4.84 -29.03
N SER A 157 -24.38 -4.40 -29.46
CA SER A 157 -25.64 -4.90 -28.93
C SER A 157 -25.92 -6.37 -29.28
N LEU A 158 -25.46 -6.86 -30.43
CA LEU A 158 -25.77 -8.22 -30.90
C LEU A 158 -24.73 -9.26 -30.47
N TYR A 159 -23.46 -8.86 -30.38
CA TYR A 159 -22.32 -9.78 -30.18
C TYR A 159 -21.40 -9.38 -29.03
N GLY A 160 -21.48 -8.14 -28.55
CA GLY A 160 -20.86 -7.69 -27.31
C GLY A 160 -21.85 -7.77 -26.15
N ILE A 161 -21.72 -6.86 -25.21
CA ILE A 161 -22.59 -6.76 -24.03
C ILE A 161 -23.64 -5.63 -24.12
N GLY A 162 -23.68 -4.88 -25.23
CA GLY A 162 -24.63 -3.78 -25.41
C GLY A 162 -24.36 -2.55 -24.55
N ASN A 163 -23.11 -2.35 -24.12
CA ASN A 163 -22.69 -1.25 -23.24
C ASN A 163 -22.29 0.03 -23.97
N TYR A 164 -22.40 0.07 -25.31
CA TYR A 164 -22.12 1.25 -26.11
C TYR A 164 -23.29 1.64 -27.00
N VAL A 165 -23.75 2.88 -26.85
CA VAL A 165 -24.83 3.46 -27.66
C VAL A 165 -24.39 4.78 -28.31
N VAL A 166 -25.02 5.12 -29.43
CA VAL A 166 -24.75 6.38 -30.15
C VAL A 166 -26.04 7.15 -30.39
N SER A 167 -26.05 8.44 -30.04
CA SER A 167 -27.11 9.39 -30.36
C SER A 167 -26.51 10.62 -31.01
N GLY A 168 -26.76 10.79 -32.32
CA GLY A 168 -26.09 11.81 -33.12
C GLY A 168 -24.58 11.63 -33.13
N SER A 169 -23.82 12.63 -32.69
CA SER A 169 -22.35 12.57 -32.56
C SER A 169 -21.87 12.18 -31.17
N LYS A 170 -22.78 11.89 -30.24
CA LYS A 170 -22.48 11.44 -28.88
C LYS A 170 -22.46 9.92 -28.82
N GLY A 171 -21.35 9.35 -28.40
CA GLY A 171 -21.25 7.97 -27.95
C GLY A 171 -21.37 7.92 -26.43
N THR A 172 -21.97 6.88 -25.88
CA THR A 172 -22.08 6.70 -24.43
C THR A 172 -21.66 5.28 -24.10
N PHE A 173 -20.63 5.15 -23.27
CA PHE A 173 -20.27 3.90 -22.61
C PHE A 173 -20.94 3.85 -21.24
N THR A 174 -21.42 2.67 -20.88
CA THR A 174 -21.96 2.37 -19.55
C THR A 174 -21.18 1.20 -18.97
N GLU A 175 -20.84 1.27 -17.70
CA GLU A 175 -20.22 0.14 -17.01
C GLU A 175 -21.17 -1.06 -16.99
N SER A 176 -20.58 -2.24 -17.03
CA SER A 176 -21.31 -3.50 -17.11
C SER A 176 -21.08 -4.33 -15.85
N ALA A 177 -21.78 -5.46 -15.74
CA ALA A 177 -21.47 -6.42 -14.67
C ALA A 177 -20.03 -6.96 -14.74
N GLY A 178 -19.37 -6.86 -15.90
CA GLY A 178 -17.96 -7.24 -16.06
C GLY A 178 -16.98 -6.14 -15.70
N SER A 179 -17.45 -4.91 -15.45
CA SER A 179 -16.64 -3.75 -15.08
C SER A 179 -16.28 -3.77 -13.59
N GLY A 180 -15.19 -3.13 -13.24
CA GLY A 180 -14.69 -3.06 -11.87
C GLY A 180 -13.97 -1.75 -11.61
N LYS A 181 -12.90 -1.79 -10.82
CA LYS A 181 -12.17 -0.59 -10.38
C LYS A 181 -11.22 -0.08 -11.48
N LEU A 182 -11.20 1.22 -11.71
CA LEU A 182 -10.25 1.91 -12.58
C LEU A 182 -9.41 2.93 -11.82
N GLU A 183 -8.14 2.58 -11.60
CA GLU A 183 -7.17 3.44 -10.92
C GLU A 183 -6.16 4.03 -11.89
N PHE A 184 -5.68 5.24 -11.58
CA PHE A 184 -4.59 5.89 -12.28
C PHE A 184 -3.48 6.28 -11.31
N THR A 185 -2.23 6.08 -11.72
CA THR A 185 -1.03 6.56 -11.04
C THR A 185 -0.23 7.43 -12.01
N ASP A 186 0.23 8.60 -11.57
CA ASP A 186 1.17 9.40 -12.36
C ASP A 186 2.54 8.71 -12.33
N ALA A 187 3.04 8.35 -13.51
CA ALA A 187 4.27 7.57 -13.66
C ALA A 187 5.53 8.33 -13.21
N ASN A 188 5.49 9.66 -13.15
CA ASN A 188 6.66 10.48 -12.79
C ASN A 188 6.78 10.69 -11.28
N SER A 189 5.66 10.90 -10.60
CA SER A 189 5.61 11.14 -9.15
C SER A 189 5.28 9.89 -8.33
N ASN A 190 4.83 8.81 -8.98
CA ASN A 190 4.29 7.62 -8.33
C ASN A 190 3.15 7.94 -7.34
N SER A 191 2.38 9.00 -7.64
CA SER A 191 1.23 9.43 -6.85
C SER A 191 -0.07 9.02 -7.52
N ILE A 192 -1.09 8.70 -6.72
CA ILE A 192 -2.45 8.46 -7.21
C ILE A 192 -2.90 9.68 -8.02
N PHE A 193 -3.43 9.43 -9.21
CA PHE A 193 -4.00 10.44 -10.10
C PHE A 193 -5.52 10.40 -10.02
N SER A 194 -6.14 11.58 -9.94
CA SER A 194 -7.58 11.75 -9.93
C SER A 194 -7.99 12.74 -11.03
N LEU A 195 -9.07 12.42 -11.75
CA LEU A 195 -9.75 13.38 -12.63
C LEU A 195 -10.60 14.39 -11.85
N VAL A 196 -10.77 14.19 -10.53
CA VAL A 196 -11.53 15.06 -9.64
C VAL A 196 -10.57 15.88 -8.77
N PRO A 197 -10.60 17.23 -8.84
CA PRO A 197 -11.39 18.04 -9.76
C PRO A 197 -10.85 17.99 -11.20
N GLN A 198 -11.69 18.40 -12.17
CA GLN A 198 -11.36 18.36 -13.60
C GLN A 198 -9.95 18.84 -13.93
N LEU A 199 -9.18 18.00 -14.64
CA LEU A 199 -7.83 18.32 -15.08
C LEU A 199 -7.84 19.22 -16.32
N TYR A 200 -7.05 20.30 -16.29
CA TYR A 200 -6.80 21.18 -17.43
C TYR A 200 -5.34 21.06 -17.88
N LEU A 201 -5.10 20.32 -18.97
CA LEU A 201 -3.76 20.09 -19.49
C LEU A 201 -3.30 21.28 -20.37
N PRO A 202 -2.22 22.01 -20.00
CA PRO A 202 -1.73 23.13 -20.79
C PRO A 202 -1.21 22.74 -22.17
N ALA A 203 -1.17 23.69 -23.11
CA ALA A 203 -0.58 23.48 -24.42
C ALA A 203 0.90 23.09 -24.29
N GLY A 204 1.31 22.02 -24.97
CA GLY A 204 2.65 21.44 -24.90
C GLY A 204 2.93 20.59 -23.65
N ALA A 205 2.01 20.52 -22.69
CA ALA A 205 2.16 19.67 -21.51
C ALA A 205 1.78 18.22 -21.80
N SER A 206 2.40 17.32 -21.04
CA SER A 206 2.14 15.88 -21.07
C SER A 206 1.95 15.35 -19.66
N ILE A 207 1.11 14.33 -19.53
CA ILE A 207 1.00 13.50 -18.33
C ILE A 207 1.10 12.03 -18.75
N THR A 208 1.86 11.23 -18.01
CA THR A 208 1.94 9.79 -18.22
C THR A 208 1.22 9.10 -17.08
N LEU A 209 0.15 8.40 -17.43
CA LEU A 209 -0.67 7.64 -16.50
C LEU A 209 -0.34 6.15 -16.64
N LEU A 210 -0.22 5.49 -15.50
CA LEU A 210 -0.35 4.05 -15.37
C LEU A 210 -1.78 3.78 -14.95
N TYR A 211 -2.52 3.02 -15.74
CA TYR A 211 -3.88 2.62 -15.38
C TYR A 211 -3.94 1.15 -14.99
N ARG A 212 -4.80 0.87 -14.01
CA ARG A 212 -5.21 -0.47 -13.58
C ARG A 212 -6.72 -0.55 -13.71
N ALA A 213 -7.21 -1.37 -14.64
CA ALA A 213 -8.63 -1.63 -14.86
C ALA A 213 -8.94 -3.08 -14.47
N GLU A 214 -9.88 -3.27 -13.56
CA GLU A 214 -10.26 -4.59 -13.05
C GLU A 214 -11.57 -5.04 -13.68
N PHE A 215 -11.60 -6.26 -14.19
CA PHE A 215 -12.77 -6.86 -14.82
C PHE A 215 -13.15 -8.18 -14.16
N ASP A 216 -14.44 -8.47 -14.08
CA ASP A 216 -14.95 -9.74 -13.57
C ASP A 216 -14.75 -10.86 -14.63
N PRO A 217 -13.82 -11.81 -14.41
CA PRO A 217 -13.53 -12.87 -15.36
C PRO A 217 -14.72 -13.81 -15.60
N THR A 218 -15.65 -13.91 -14.66
CA THR A 218 -16.84 -14.78 -14.76
C THR A 218 -17.84 -14.23 -15.78
N VAL A 219 -17.90 -12.90 -15.93
CA VAL A 219 -18.80 -12.22 -16.86
C VAL A 219 -18.16 -12.12 -18.25
N ILE A 220 -16.89 -11.74 -18.33
CA ILE A 220 -16.22 -11.50 -19.62
C ILE A 220 -15.77 -12.79 -20.33
N ALA A 221 -15.82 -13.95 -19.66
CA ALA A 221 -15.34 -15.24 -20.14
C ALA A 221 -13.90 -15.14 -20.69
N ALA A 222 -12.98 -14.65 -19.86
CA ALA A 222 -11.64 -14.26 -20.27
C ALA A 222 -10.83 -15.39 -20.95
N ALA A 223 -11.01 -16.63 -20.54
CA ALA A 223 -10.22 -17.76 -21.02
C ALA A 223 -10.39 -18.02 -22.54
N GLY A 224 -9.27 -18.16 -23.25
CA GLY A 224 -9.25 -18.62 -24.65
C GLY A 224 -9.70 -17.59 -25.70
N ASN A 225 -9.81 -16.31 -25.32
CA ASN A 225 -10.17 -15.23 -26.23
C ASN A 225 -8.99 -14.29 -26.53
N ASP A 226 -8.95 -13.75 -27.75
CA ASP A 226 -8.08 -12.60 -28.08
C ASP A 226 -8.75 -11.33 -27.54
N PHE A 227 -7.99 -10.48 -26.84
CA PHE A 227 -8.48 -9.20 -26.31
C PHE A 227 -7.79 -7.99 -26.93
N ARG A 228 -8.45 -6.85 -26.83
CA ARG A 228 -7.89 -5.55 -27.16
C ARG A 228 -8.40 -4.56 -26.12
N VAL A 229 -7.52 -3.69 -25.68
CA VAL A 229 -7.90 -2.54 -24.88
C VAL A 229 -7.97 -1.33 -25.80
N GLU A 230 -9.07 -0.60 -25.71
CA GLU A 230 -9.26 0.70 -26.33
C GLU A 230 -9.36 1.75 -25.21
N ALA A 231 -8.26 2.43 -24.95
CA ALA A 231 -8.21 3.57 -24.04
C ALA A 231 -8.68 4.83 -24.78
N LEU A 232 -9.67 5.52 -24.25
CA LEU A 232 -10.28 6.71 -24.86
C LEU A 232 -10.13 7.88 -23.89
N VAL A 233 -9.53 8.97 -24.36
CA VAL A 233 -9.47 10.22 -23.59
C VAL A 233 -10.34 11.26 -24.26
N THR A 234 -11.30 11.79 -23.51
CA THR A 234 -12.26 12.78 -24.01
C THR A 234 -11.98 14.14 -23.39
N PHE A 235 -11.92 15.17 -24.24
CA PHE A 235 -11.56 16.52 -23.83
C PHE A 235 -12.37 17.59 -24.55
N GLY A 236 -12.53 18.73 -23.89
CA GLY A 236 -13.23 19.91 -24.40
C GLY A 236 -12.30 20.88 -25.14
N ARG A 237 -12.87 22.00 -25.64
CA ARG A 237 -12.18 23.06 -26.40
C ARG A 237 -11.42 22.55 -27.63
N ALA A 238 -11.84 21.42 -28.18
CA ALA A 238 -11.20 20.79 -29.32
C ALA A 238 -11.39 21.58 -30.63
N GLY A 239 -12.28 22.59 -30.65
CA GLY A 239 -12.63 23.39 -31.83
C GLY A 239 -13.31 22.57 -32.93
N LEU A 240 -13.73 23.24 -34.01
CA LEU A 240 -14.34 22.59 -35.18
C LEU A 240 -13.30 21.76 -35.97
N ARG A 241 -13.53 20.45 -36.09
CA ARG A 241 -12.68 19.54 -36.86
C ARG A 241 -13.51 18.44 -37.52
N GLY A 242 -13.34 18.20 -38.82
CA GLY A 242 -14.00 17.11 -39.56
C GLY A 242 -13.12 15.86 -39.71
N GLY A 243 -13.71 14.76 -40.20
CA GLY A 243 -13.02 13.50 -40.51
C GLY A 243 -13.00 12.46 -39.38
N SER A 244 -12.02 11.54 -39.39
CA SER A 244 -11.83 10.57 -38.30
C SER A 244 -11.37 11.30 -37.03
N GLY A 245 -12.08 11.07 -35.91
CA GLY A 245 -11.90 11.85 -34.69
C GLY A 245 -12.40 13.30 -34.83
N ALA A 246 -13.48 13.52 -35.58
CA ALA A 246 -14.17 14.80 -35.67
C ALA A 246 -14.61 15.29 -34.29
N SER A 247 -14.62 16.61 -34.12
CA SER A 247 -15.18 17.24 -32.93
C SER A 247 -16.70 17.17 -32.97
N ALA A 248 -17.33 16.94 -31.83
CA ALA A 248 -18.77 16.99 -31.67
C ALA A 248 -19.17 18.14 -30.74
N PRO A 249 -20.23 18.90 -31.06
CA PRO A 249 -20.69 19.95 -30.17
C PRO A 249 -21.52 19.39 -29.02
N SER A 250 -21.47 20.08 -27.88
CA SER A 250 -22.42 19.96 -26.78
C SER A 250 -22.58 18.55 -26.20
N ILE A 251 -21.45 17.95 -25.81
CA ILE A 251 -21.44 16.67 -25.09
C ILE A 251 -20.96 16.94 -23.67
N ASP A 252 -21.76 16.59 -22.67
CA ASP A 252 -21.34 16.55 -21.26
C ASP A 252 -20.32 15.43 -21.08
N ILE A 253 -19.06 15.79 -20.91
CA ILE A 253 -17.94 14.85 -20.79
C ILE A 253 -17.40 14.75 -19.38
N ASN A 254 -17.67 15.71 -18.51
CA ASN A 254 -17.23 15.67 -17.12
C ASN A 254 -18.22 14.93 -16.18
N GLY A 255 -19.42 14.59 -16.66
CA GLY A 255 -20.38 13.79 -15.91
C GLY A 255 -21.22 14.57 -14.90
N ASN A 256 -21.27 15.90 -15.02
CA ASN A 256 -22.04 16.75 -14.10
C ASN A 256 -23.53 16.89 -14.49
N GLY A 257 -23.95 16.28 -15.60
CA GLY A 257 -25.32 16.30 -16.11
C GLY A 257 -25.68 17.52 -16.94
N THR A 258 -24.73 18.43 -17.19
CA THR A 258 -24.92 19.66 -17.96
C THR A 258 -23.79 19.86 -18.96
N VAL A 259 -24.06 20.57 -20.06
CA VAL A 259 -23.03 20.92 -21.04
C VAL A 259 -22.36 22.22 -20.64
N ASP A 260 -21.09 22.14 -20.27
CA ASP A 260 -20.30 23.28 -19.88
C ASP A 260 -19.75 24.07 -21.08
N LYS A 261 -19.30 25.31 -20.81
CA LYS A 261 -18.82 26.22 -21.86
C LYS A 261 -17.66 25.63 -22.66
N ASP A 262 -16.78 24.90 -21.98
CA ASP A 262 -15.62 24.26 -22.56
C ASP A 262 -15.93 22.93 -23.27
N GLU A 263 -17.17 22.43 -23.14
CA GLU A 263 -17.68 21.23 -23.80
C GLU A 263 -18.47 21.54 -25.09
N ASN A 264 -18.47 22.80 -25.53
CA ASN A 264 -19.08 23.19 -26.80
C ASN A 264 -18.42 22.56 -28.03
N TRP A 265 -17.17 22.09 -27.91
CA TRP A 265 -16.47 21.32 -28.93
C TRP A 265 -15.62 20.25 -28.26
N VAL A 266 -16.15 19.03 -28.26
CA VAL A 266 -15.55 17.86 -27.63
C VAL A 266 -14.87 16.99 -28.68
N ARG A 267 -13.76 16.37 -28.31
CA ARG A 267 -13.13 15.32 -29.11
C ARG A 267 -12.66 14.18 -28.21
N THR A 268 -12.71 12.97 -28.75
CA THR A 268 -12.19 11.77 -28.10
C THR A 268 -11.02 11.23 -28.92
N VAL A 269 -9.91 10.95 -28.25
CA VAL A 269 -8.73 10.36 -28.86
C VAL A 269 -8.60 8.93 -28.37
N PRO A 270 -8.55 7.94 -29.27
CA PRO A 270 -8.34 6.54 -28.89
C PRO A 270 -6.86 6.16 -28.93
N ALA A 271 -6.49 5.20 -28.08
CA ALA A 271 -5.28 4.40 -28.18
C ALA A 271 -5.67 2.93 -28.02
N ARG A 272 -5.07 2.04 -28.83
CA ARG A 272 -5.52 0.65 -28.94
C ARG A 272 -4.35 -0.31 -28.87
N THR A 273 -4.47 -1.32 -28.02
CA THR A 273 -3.45 -2.34 -27.84
C THR A 273 -4.09 -3.70 -27.81
N SER A 274 -3.70 -4.56 -28.76
CA SER A 274 -4.14 -5.94 -28.79
C SER A 274 -3.31 -6.76 -27.81
N MET A 275 -4.00 -7.41 -26.89
CA MET A 275 -3.44 -8.40 -25.99
C MET A 275 -3.69 -9.75 -26.65
N GLY A 276 -2.67 -10.61 -26.75
CA GLY A 276 -2.82 -11.91 -27.39
C GLY A 276 -3.86 -12.79 -26.71
N LEU A 277 -3.94 -14.04 -27.17
CA LEU A 277 -4.81 -15.06 -26.58
C LEU A 277 -4.62 -15.13 -25.05
N VAL A 278 -5.68 -14.83 -24.30
CA VAL A 278 -5.70 -15.06 -22.86
C VAL A 278 -5.68 -16.56 -22.59
N LEU A 279 -4.81 -16.96 -21.65
CA LEU A 279 -4.61 -18.36 -21.31
C LEU A 279 -5.95 -19.03 -20.93
N SER A 280 -6.07 -20.31 -21.27
CA SER A 280 -7.28 -21.09 -20.99
C SER A 280 -7.54 -21.31 -19.51
N THR A 281 -6.52 -21.10 -18.67
CA THR A 281 -6.58 -21.18 -17.21
C THR A 281 -5.90 -19.96 -16.61
N PRO A 282 -6.39 -19.44 -15.47
CA PRO A 282 -5.70 -18.39 -14.75
C PRO A 282 -4.34 -18.86 -14.25
N GLU A 283 -3.44 -17.91 -14.00
CA GLU A 283 -2.19 -18.15 -13.29
C GLU A 283 -2.47 -18.35 -11.80
N GLU A 284 -1.97 -19.45 -11.23
CA GLU A 284 -2.21 -19.83 -9.84
C GLU A 284 -1.22 -19.11 -8.91
N CYS A 285 -1.62 -17.96 -8.38
CA CYS A 285 -0.79 -17.20 -7.44
C CYS A 285 -0.80 -17.86 -6.06
N ASN A 286 0.39 -17.96 -5.46
CA ASN A 286 0.59 -18.48 -4.11
C ASN A 286 0.00 -19.89 -3.91
N ASP A 287 0.05 -20.72 -4.96
CA ASP A 287 -0.48 -22.07 -4.91
C ASP A 287 0.27 -22.95 -3.90
N SER A 288 1.56 -22.69 -3.73
CA SER A 288 2.38 -23.29 -2.68
C SER A 288 3.08 -22.24 -1.82
N ALA A 289 3.30 -22.58 -0.56
CA ALA A 289 4.11 -21.81 0.36
C ALA A 289 5.17 -22.68 1.03
N THR A 290 6.27 -22.06 1.43
CA THR A 290 7.32 -22.66 2.26
C THR A 290 7.13 -22.17 3.68
N ILE A 291 6.92 -23.09 4.61
CA ILE A 291 6.86 -22.80 6.03
C ILE A 291 8.24 -23.05 6.61
N GLY A 292 8.77 -22.05 7.32
CA GLY A 292 9.98 -22.18 8.12
C GLY A 292 9.65 -22.05 9.60
N ASP A 293 10.51 -22.61 10.44
CA ASP A 293 10.51 -22.34 11.87
C ASP A 293 11.95 -22.04 12.29
N LEU A 294 12.17 -20.89 12.93
CA LEU A 294 13.52 -20.43 13.26
C LEU A 294 14.10 -21.13 14.50
N GLY A 295 13.32 -22.01 15.13
CA GLY A 295 13.67 -22.66 16.38
C GLY A 295 13.15 -21.89 17.59
N LEU A 296 13.58 -22.32 18.77
CA LEU A 296 13.21 -21.70 20.03
C LEU A 296 14.26 -20.66 20.41
N ASP A 297 13.79 -19.56 20.98
CA ASP A 297 14.61 -18.58 21.67
C ASP A 297 14.15 -18.46 23.12
N SER A 298 15.06 -18.11 24.02
CA SER A 298 14.76 -17.95 25.44
C SER A 298 15.24 -16.59 25.94
N GLU A 299 14.40 -15.93 26.71
CA GLU A 299 14.70 -14.67 27.38
C GLU A 299 14.66 -14.83 28.90
N GLY A 300 15.48 -14.08 29.63
CA GLY A 300 15.59 -14.17 31.09
C GLY A 300 16.43 -15.38 31.53
N ASP A 301 16.06 -15.97 32.66
CA ASP A 301 16.66 -17.22 33.18
C ASP A 301 15.98 -18.47 32.60
N ALA A 302 14.94 -18.28 31.79
CA ALA A 302 14.26 -19.38 31.15
C ALA A 302 15.20 -20.15 30.22
N THR A 303 15.10 -21.47 30.24
CA THR A 303 15.82 -22.39 29.36
C THR A 303 14.85 -23.38 28.76
N PHE A 304 15.27 -24.00 27.65
CA PHE A 304 14.53 -25.10 27.05
C PHE A 304 15.43 -26.28 26.72
N SER A 305 14.84 -27.46 26.66
CA SER A 305 15.52 -28.70 26.31
C SER A 305 14.58 -29.67 25.59
N ASN A 306 15.12 -30.80 25.12
CA ASN A 306 14.35 -31.87 24.48
C ASN A 306 13.45 -31.40 23.32
N VAL A 307 13.91 -30.41 22.56
CA VAL A 307 13.16 -29.85 21.43
C VAL A 307 12.94 -30.92 20.35
N THR A 308 11.68 -31.10 19.94
CA THR A 308 11.30 -31.99 18.83
C THR A 308 10.34 -31.29 17.86
N GLY A 309 10.19 -31.84 16.65
CA GLY A 309 9.28 -31.34 15.62
C GLY A 309 9.89 -30.33 14.64
N LEU A 310 11.04 -29.72 14.97
CA LEU A 310 11.75 -28.78 14.08
C LEU A 310 12.32 -29.44 12.80
N ASP A 311 12.52 -30.77 12.81
CA ASP A 311 13.00 -31.54 11.66
C ASP A 311 11.98 -31.60 10.50
N GLN A 312 10.76 -31.11 10.74
CA GLN A 312 9.72 -30.98 9.72
C GLN A 312 9.87 -29.72 8.85
N PHE A 313 10.79 -28.81 9.19
CA PHE A 313 10.98 -27.53 8.49
C PHE A 313 12.33 -27.43 7.75
N PRO A 314 12.39 -26.71 6.61
CA PRO A 314 11.28 -26.03 5.95
C PRO A 314 10.34 -27.02 5.25
N ALA A 315 9.03 -26.75 5.30
CA ALA A 315 7.99 -27.56 4.66
C ALA A 315 7.37 -26.81 3.49
N THR A 316 7.34 -27.41 2.30
CA THR A 316 6.57 -26.87 1.17
C THR A 316 5.16 -27.45 1.19
N VAL A 317 4.15 -26.57 1.25
CA VAL A 317 2.74 -26.94 1.35
C VAL A 317 1.92 -26.32 0.24
N ASN A 318 0.88 -27.01 -0.21
CA ASN A 318 -0.08 -26.54 -1.21
C ASN A 318 -1.54 -26.59 -0.70
N ALA A 319 -1.72 -26.89 0.58
CA ALA A 319 -2.99 -26.92 1.29
C ALA A 319 -2.78 -26.53 2.75
N SER A 320 -3.88 -26.29 3.48
CA SER A 320 -3.82 -26.03 4.92
C SER A 320 -3.17 -27.20 5.67
N GLN A 321 -2.29 -26.88 6.60
CA GLN A 321 -1.53 -27.87 7.35
C GLN A 321 -1.21 -27.38 8.76
N VAL A 322 -1.04 -28.34 9.68
CA VAL A 322 -0.74 -28.12 11.09
C VAL A 322 0.51 -28.91 11.45
N TRP A 323 1.39 -28.31 12.25
CA TRP A 323 2.58 -28.92 12.82
C TRP A 323 2.61 -28.68 14.33
N THR A 324 3.32 -29.56 15.04
CA THR A 324 3.60 -29.40 16.46
C THR A 324 5.11 -29.33 16.68
N ILE A 325 5.51 -28.42 17.56
CA ILE A 325 6.87 -28.28 18.07
C ILE A 325 6.76 -28.42 19.58
N GLU A 326 7.58 -29.28 20.16
CA GLU A 326 7.52 -29.60 21.58
C GLU A 326 8.87 -29.30 22.23
N ALA A 327 8.85 -28.80 23.46
CA ALA A 327 10.04 -28.64 24.29
C ALA A 327 9.70 -28.73 25.78
N ASP A 328 10.70 -29.08 26.58
CA ASP A 328 10.64 -28.89 28.02
C ASP A 328 11.23 -27.52 28.36
N VAL A 329 10.54 -26.75 29.20
CA VAL A 329 10.93 -25.40 29.63
C VAL A 329 11.14 -25.32 31.14
N ASP A 330 12.06 -24.46 31.57
CA ASP A 330 12.39 -24.21 32.98
C ASP A 330 12.71 -22.72 33.14
N GLY A 331 12.04 -22.02 34.05
CA GLY A 331 12.16 -20.58 34.26
C GLY A 331 13.41 -20.18 35.05
N GLY A 332 14.15 -21.12 35.63
CA GLY A 332 15.33 -20.81 36.42
C GLY A 332 15.00 -19.97 37.65
N VAL A 333 15.88 -19.04 38.03
CA VAL A 333 15.75 -18.29 39.30
C VAL A 333 14.75 -17.15 39.16
N ASP A 334 14.91 -16.35 38.12
CA ASP A 334 14.13 -15.13 37.90
C ASP A 334 12.96 -15.30 36.91
N GLY A 335 12.80 -16.47 36.30
CA GLY A 335 11.79 -16.71 35.28
C GLY A 335 12.22 -16.19 33.90
N GLY A 336 11.30 -16.22 32.95
CA GLY A 336 11.56 -15.72 31.61
C GLY A 336 10.50 -16.14 30.60
N PHE A 337 10.87 -16.11 29.33
CA PHE A 337 10.01 -16.56 28.24
C PHE A 337 10.76 -17.53 27.36
N VAL A 338 10.03 -18.50 26.83
CA VAL A 338 10.51 -19.32 25.71
C VAL A 338 9.60 -19.04 24.52
N CYS A 339 10.17 -18.48 23.46
CA CYS A 339 9.48 -18.07 22.26
C CYS A 339 9.78 -19.02 21.11
N ASN A 340 8.81 -19.20 20.22
CA ASN A 340 9.02 -19.97 19.00
C ASN A 340 8.37 -19.21 17.82
N GLU A 341 9.13 -19.00 16.74
CA GLU A 341 8.70 -18.19 15.59
C GLU A 341 8.61 -19.06 14.33
N ALA A 342 7.45 -19.03 13.69
CA ALA A 342 7.21 -19.62 12.38
C ALA A 342 7.12 -18.53 11.32
N THR A 343 7.56 -18.85 10.11
CA THR A 343 7.51 -18.00 8.92
C THR A 343 6.81 -18.74 7.79
N LEU A 344 6.12 -18.01 6.92
CA LEU A 344 5.49 -18.52 5.71
C LEU A 344 5.87 -17.61 4.56
N ASP A 345 6.51 -18.18 3.55
CA ASP A 345 6.87 -17.51 2.30
C ASP A 345 6.21 -18.23 1.14
N SER A 346 5.25 -17.59 0.47
CA SER A 346 4.74 -18.09 -0.80
C SER A 346 5.59 -17.61 -1.96
N ALA A 347 5.78 -18.48 -2.96
CA ALA A 347 6.23 -18.02 -4.26
C ALA A 347 5.01 -17.52 -5.03
N GLY A 348 4.88 -16.20 -5.17
CA GLY A 348 4.09 -15.64 -6.25
C GLY A 348 4.73 -16.11 -7.56
N ASP A 349 3.94 -16.64 -8.48
CA ASP A 349 4.52 -17.08 -9.75
C ASP A 349 5.18 -15.86 -10.44
N SER A 350 6.35 -16.13 -11.02
CA SER A 350 7.36 -15.15 -11.43
C SER A 350 7.00 -14.29 -12.64
N LYS A 351 5.72 -14.32 -13.07
CA LYS A 351 5.30 -13.59 -14.25
C LYS A 351 5.26 -12.11 -13.95
N THR A 352 6.28 -11.45 -14.47
CA THR A 352 6.37 -10.01 -14.50
C THR A 352 5.75 -9.47 -15.79
N LEU A 353 4.99 -8.41 -15.64
CA LEU A 353 4.33 -7.68 -16.71
C LEU A 353 5.14 -6.43 -16.99
N ASN A 354 5.51 -6.22 -18.25
CA ASN A 354 6.29 -5.05 -18.67
C ASN A 354 5.37 -4.08 -19.39
N ILE A 355 5.28 -2.85 -18.88
CA ILE A 355 4.43 -1.79 -19.42
C ILE A 355 5.34 -0.66 -19.90
N VAL A 356 5.19 -0.24 -21.16
CA VAL A 356 5.95 0.91 -21.66
C VAL A 356 5.44 2.20 -21.01
N VAL A 357 6.29 2.86 -20.23
CA VAL A 357 5.99 4.15 -19.57
C VAL A 357 6.65 5.34 -20.24
N GLY A 358 7.53 5.09 -21.20
CA GLY A 358 8.25 6.14 -21.91
C GLY A 358 9.19 5.56 -22.94
N HIS A 359 9.94 6.45 -23.59
CA HIS A 359 11.05 6.08 -24.44
C HIS A 359 12.27 6.90 -24.03
N ASP A 360 13.46 6.29 -24.10
CA ASP A 360 14.72 7.00 -23.90
C ASP A 360 15.00 7.96 -25.09
N PRO A 361 16.04 8.82 -25.03
CA PRO A 361 16.38 9.72 -26.13
C PRO A 361 16.72 9.05 -27.46
N LEU A 362 16.98 7.74 -27.46
CA LEU A 362 17.25 6.95 -28.66
C LEU A 362 15.98 6.29 -29.22
N GLY A 363 14.84 6.45 -28.55
CA GLY A 363 13.57 5.85 -28.92
C GLY A 363 13.41 4.40 -28.45
N ASN A 364 14.20 3.93 -27.48
CA ASN A 364 13.99 2.61 -26.88
C ASN A 364 12.91 2.69 -25.78
N PRO A 365 12.01 1.71 -25.68
CA PRO A 365 10.98 1.70 -24.65
C PRO A 365 11.59 1.57 -23.25
N ILE A 366 11.08 2.37 -22.32
CA ILE A 366 11.31 2.27 -20.88
C ILE A 366 10.15 1.50 -20.28
N TYR A 367 10.45 0.40 -19.58
CA TYR A 367 9.43 -0.47 -19.00
C TYR A 367 9.28 -0.23 -17.50
N LEU A 368 8.03 -0.21 -17.05
CA LEU A 368 7.68 -0.53 -15.68
C LEU A 368 7.39 -2.02 -15.59
N THR A 369 8.09 -2.71 -14.69
CA THR A 369 7.89 -4.12 -14.42
C THR A 369 7.01 -4.29 -13.19
N VAL A 370 5.85 -4.91 -13.36
CA VAL A 370 4.86 -5.14 -12.29
C VAL A 370 4.61 -6.65 -12.16
N PRO A 371 4.68 -7.24 -10.96
CA PRO A 371 4.35 -8.65 -10.79
C PRO A 371 2.83 -8.88 -10.91
N CYS A 372 2.42 -9.98 -11.57
CA CYS A 372 1.02 -10.39 -11.62
C CYS A 372 0.58 -11.00 -10.27
N CYS A 373 1.42 -11.87 -9.71
CA CYS A 373 1.29 -12.45 -8.39
C CYS A 373 2.23 -11.76 -7.39
N PHE A 374 1.74 -11.43 -6.19
CA PHE A 374 2.60 -10.95 -5.11
C PHE A 374 2.86 -12.08 -4.13
N ASP A 375 4.12 -12.19 -3.70
CA ASP A 375 4.56 -13.09 -2.65
C ASP A 375 3.86 -12.73 -1.33
N VAL A 376 3.53 -13.75 -0.54
CA VAL A 376 3.01 -13.61 0.81
C VAL A 376 4.12 -13.98 1.77
N HIS A 377 4.43 -13.04 2.67
CA HIS A 377 5.39 -13.21 3.74
C HIS A 377 4.66 -13.00 5.06
N LEU A 378 4.54 -14.06 5.86
CA LEU A 378 3.88 -14.00 7.17
C LEU A 378 4.84 -14.51 8.24
N THR A 379 4.71 -13.95 9.43
CA THR A 379 5.35 -14.44 10.64
C THR A 379 4.30 -14.68 11.70
N ALA A 380 4.49 -15.72 12.50
CA ALA A 380 3.68 -16.01 13.66
C ALA A 380 4.61 -16.45 14.79
N GLN A 381 4.60 -15.69 15.88
CA GLN A 381 5.39 -15.95 17.06
C GLN A 381 4.46 -16.17 18.23
N ASP A 382 4.87 -17.06 19.11
CA ASP A 382 4.20 -17.28 20.37
C ASP A 382 5.24 -17.55 21.47
N CYS A 383 4.98 -17.02 22.66
CA CYS A 383 5.93 -17.00 23.77
C CYS A 383 5.26 -17.45 25.05
N VAL A 384 5.82 -18.47 25.69
CA VAL A 384 5.31 -18.97 26.96
C VAL A 384 6.08 -18.34 28.11
N PRO A 385 5.41 -17.66 29.06
CA PRO A 385 6.04 -17.21 30.29
C PRO A 385 6.32 -18.40 31.19
N VAL A 386 7.54 -18.50 31.71
CA VAL A 386 7.95 -19.56 32.66
C VAL A 386 8.41 -18.87 33.94
N ASP A 387 7.74 -19.16 35.05
CA ASP A 387 7.97 -18.47 36.33
C ASP A 387 9.34 -18.83 36.93
N GLY A 388 9.95 -17.91 37.68
CA GLY A 388 11.16 -18.22 38.44
C GLY A 388 10.89 -19.07 39.68
N ASP A 389 11.88 -19.83 40.14
CA ASP A 389 11.80 -20.69 41.34
C ASP A 389 11.74 -19.92 42.67
N GLY A 390 11.79 -18.58 42.61
CA GLY A 390 11.58 -17.70 43.76
C GLY A 390 12.87 -17.23 44.44
N GLY A 391 13.98 -17.16 43.71
CA GLY A 391 15.01 -16.19 44.06
C GLY A 391 14.41 -14.78 44.17
N PRO A 392 14.90 -13.90 45.08
CA PRO A 392 14.45 -12.51 45.10
C PRO A 392 14.69 -11.90 43.71
N PRO A 393 13.65 -11.41 43.02
CA PRO A 393 13.74 -11.06 41.61
C PRO A 393 14.85 -10.04 41.40
N THR A 394 15.82 -10.35 40.54
CA THR A 394 16.89 -9.40 40.20
C THR A 394 16.45 -8.36 39.15
N GLY A 395 15.16 -8.39 38.75
CA GLY A 395 14.55 -7.52 37.75
C GLY A 395 13.59 -6.43 38.27
N PHE A 396 12.92 -5.76 37.34
CA PHE A 396 11.87 -4.79 37.65
C PHE A 396 10.60 -5.50 38.11
N PRO A 397 10.02 -5.15 39.27
CA PRO A 397 8.69 -5.64 39.64
C PRO A 397 7.61 -5.15 38.67
N ASP A 398 6.57 -5.95 38.46
CA ASP A 398 5.36 -5.49 37.75
C ASP A 398 4.79 -4.21 38.35
N GLY A 399 4.32 -3.34 37.47
CA GLY A 399 3.84 -2.00 37.81
C GLY A 399 4.95 -0.99 38.11
N SER A 400 6.24 -1.34 37.98
CA SER A 400 7.35 -0.37 38.13
C SER A 400 7.38 0.67 37.03
N TYR A 401 6.95 0.28 35.81
CA TYR A 401 6.80 1.13 34.64
C TYR A 401 5.60 0.67 33.83
N PHE A 402 5.13 1.50 32.91
CA PHE A 402 4.06 1.17 31.98
C PHE A 402 4.48 1.60 30.58
N THR A 403 4.36 0.68 29.64
CA THR A 403 4.43 0.94 28.20
C THR A 403 3.14 0.45 27.54
N PHE A 404 2.92 0.85 26.30
CA PHE A 404 1.78 0.38 25.53
C PHE A 404 2.20 0.14 24.09
N THR A 405 1.79 -0.98 23.53
CA THR A 405 2.00 -1.26 22.11
C THR A 405 1.28 -0.25 21.21
N GLN A 406 1.80 -0.07 20.00
CA GLN A 406 1.22 0.81 18.97
C GLN A 406 -0.30 0.60 18.79
N GLY A 407 -0.76 -0.66 18.82
CA GLY A 407 -2.17 -1.03 18.63
C GLY A 407 -3.10 -0.49 19.72
N LYS A 408 -2.60 -0.16 20.92
CA LYS A 408 -3.39 0.41 22.01
C LYS A 408 -3.86 1.84 21.72
N TYR A 409 -3.22 2.52 20.78
CA TYR A 409 -3.48 3.92 20.46
C TYR A 409 -4.31 4.14 19.19
N ASN A 410 -4.55 3.11 18.39
CA ASN A 410 -5.19 3.29 17.09
C ASN A 410 -6.68 3.71 17.20
N ASP A 411 -7.27 4.08 16.07
CA ASP A 411 -8.68 4.50 15.94
C ASP A 411 -9.68 3.38 16.25
N HIS A 412 -9.28 2.13 16.03
CA HIS A 412 -10.07 0.94 16.36
C HIS A 412 -9.96 0.52 17.83
N ALA A 413 -9.06 1.14 18.60
CA ALA A 413 -8.84 0.81 19.99
C ALA A 413 -9.95 1.42 20.87
N ASN A 414 -10.77 0.54 21.45
CA ASN A 414 -11.78 0.93 22.45
C ASN A 414 -11.30 0.56 23.86
N ASN A 415 -10.18 1.14 24.28
CA ASN A 415 -9.59 0.91 25.60
C ASN A 415 -9.37 2.22 26.38
N ALA A 416 -9.10 2.10 27.67
CA ALA A 416 -8.94 3.25 28.57
C ALA A 416 -7.82 4.21 28.14
N VAL A 417 -6.72 3.69 27.61
CA VAL A 417 -5.58 4.49 27.16
C VAL A 417 -5.94 5.28 25.91
N ALA A 418 -6.54 4.64 24.90
CA ALA A 418 -6.99 5.30 23.68
C ALA A 418 -7.97 6.45 23.98
N ASN A 419 -8.97 6.19 24.83
CA ASN A 419 -9.95 7.20 25.24
C ASN A 419 -9.31 8.36 26.03
N TYR A 420 -8.31 8.07 26.85
CA TYR A 420 -7.56 9.10 27.56
C TYR A 420 -6.75 9.97 26.61
N VAL A 421 -6.06 9.35 25.65
CA VAL A 421 -5.30 10.05 24.61
C VAL A 421 -6.22 10.95 23.79
N GLU A 422 -7.39 10.46 23.35
CA GLU A 422 -8.40 11.25 22.64
C GLU A 422 -8.82 12.50 23.42
N ALA A 423 -9.13 12.34 24.71
CA ALA A 423 -9.58 13.44 25.56
C ALA A 423 -8.47 14.44 25.95
N HIS A 424 -7.21 14.01 25.97
CA HIS A 424 -6.10 14.77 26.56
C HIS A 424 -4.95 15.09 25.59
N PHE A 425 -5.05 14.73 24.30
CA PHE A 425 -3.96 14.82 23.33
C PHE A 425 -3.23 16.17 23.34
N ALA A 426 -3.97 17.27 23.27
CA ALA A 426 -3.40 18.62 23.26
C ALA A 426 -2.68 19.02 24.57
N SER A 427 -2.99 18.35 25.69
CA SER A 427 -2.34 18.60 26.98
C SER A 427 -1.13 17.71 27.25
N LEU A 428 -0.99 16.59 26.51
CA LEU A 428 0.13 15.65 26.67
C LEU A 428 1.44 16.20 26.10
N PHE A 429 1.35 17.13 25.13
CA PHE A 429 2.52 17.65 24.43
C PHE A 429 2.64 19.16 24.59
N VAL A 430 3.88 19.64 24.75
CA VAL A 430 4.17 21.08 24.79
C VAL A 430 3.77 21.70 23.44
N GLY A 431 2.85 22.67 23.48
CA GLY A 431 2.29 23.29 22.27
C GLY A 431 1.16 22.48 21.61
N GLY A 432 0.66 21.43 22.28
CA GLY A 432 -0.48 20.62 21.83
C GLY A 432 -0.22 19.83 20.55
N LYS A 433 1.04 19.45 20.31
CA LYS A 433 1.48 18.80 19.07
C LYS A 433 2.44 17.66 19.36
N LEU A 434 2.10 16.44 18.92
CA LEU A 434 3.05 15.34 18.84
C LEU A 434 3.89 15.52 17.58
N THR A 435 5.21 15.39 17.67
CA THR A 435 6.11 15.44 16.52
C THR A 435 7.08 14.27 16.57
N ILE A 436 7.28 13.62 15.42
CA ILE A 436 8.38 12.68 15.18
C ILE A 436 9.27 13.21 14.06
N GLY A 437 10.53 12.75 14.02
CA GLY A 437 11.53 13.25 13.09
C GLY A 437 12.29 14.45 13.64
N VAL A 438 12.92 15.22 12.74
CA VAL A 438 13.75 16.38 13.09
C VAL A 438 13.26 17.57 12.30
N ILE A 439 12.90 18.64 13.00
CA ILE A 439 12.49 19.91 12.39
C ILE A 439 13.75 20.60 11.82
N GLY A 440 13.79 20.85 10.52
CA GLY A 440 14.94 21.52 9.89
C GLY A 440 14.85 21.60 8.36
N ALA A 441 15.64 22.48 7.75
CA ALA A 441 15.54 22.76 6.30
C ALA A 441 16.01 21.61 5.39
N THR A 442 16.75 20.64 5.92
CA THR A 442 17.25 19.45 5.20
C THR A 442 16.81 18.16 5.86
N THR A 443 15.83 18.23 6.76
CA THR A 443 15.30 17.10 7.52
C THR A 443 13.78 17.12 7.42
N HIS A 444 13.16 16.03 7.83
CA HIS A 444 11.72 15.87 7.75
C HIS A 444 11.08 15.61 9.12
N ASP A 445 9.89 16.15 9.34
CA ASP A 445 9.07 15.86 10.52
C ASP A 445 7.63 15.50 10.17
N ALA A 446 7.02 14.66 10.99
CA ALA A 446 5.59 14.42 10.94
C ALA A 446 4.97 14.84 12.27
N SER A 447 3.94 15.67 12.18
CA SER A 447 3.36 16.36 13.32
C SER A 447 1.84 16.17 13.37
N TRP A 448 1.27 16.03 14.57
CA TRP A 448 -0.17 15.92 14.79
C TRP A 448 -0.64 16.85 15.89
N THR A 449 -1.65 17.64 15.56
CA THR A 449 -2.51 18.38 16.50
C THR A 449 -3.93 17.81 16.53
N ASP A 450 -4.29 17.03 15.50
CA ASP A 450 -5.55 16.31 15.36
C ASP A 450 -5.37 14.87 15.81
N VAL A 451 -6.06 14.48 16.88
CA VAL A 451 -5.95 13.14 17.46
C VAL A 451 -6.58 12.08 16.56
N ASP A 452 -7.63 12.39 15.80
CA ASP A 452 -8.28 11.42 14.92
C ASP A 452 -7.36 11.04 13.77
N ALA A 453 -6.71 12.05 13.16
CA ALA A 453 -5.69 11.84 12.14
C ALA A 453 -4.50 11.04 12.67
N PHE A 454 -4.05 11.32 13.90
CA PHE A 454 -2.99 10.55 14.56
C PHE A 454 -3.39 9.10 14.79
N ARG A 455 -4.61 8.85 15.28
CA ARG A 455 -5.11 7.51 15.60
C ARG A 455 -5.27 6.63 14.36
N LEU A 456 -5.71 7.21 13.24
CA LEU A 456 -5.72 6.51 11.95
C LEU A 456 -4.29 6.24 11.45
N TRP A 457 -3.40 7.24 11.58
CA TRP A 457 -2.00 7.09 11.19
C TRP A 457 -1.29 6.00 11.99
N ILE A 458 -1.41 5.99 13.32
CA ILE A 458 -0.71 5.05 14.20
C ILE A 458 -1.24 3.61 14.05
N GLY A 459 -2.37 3.38 13.39
CA GLY A 459 -2.85 2.02 13.09
C GLY A 459 -2.18 1.33 11.89
N GLY A 460 -1.46 2.07 11.05
CA GLY A 460 -0.84 1.53 9.83
C GLY A 460 0.49 0.79 10.03
N GLY A 461 1.08 0.31 8.93
CA GLY A 461 2.39 -0.35 8.90
C GLY A 461 3.20 -0.02 7.65
N GLY A 462 4.17 -0.88 7.32
CA GLY A 462 4.96 -0.81 6.08
C GLY A 462 6.47 -0.80 6.32
N PRO A 463 7.29 -0.84 5.26
CA PRO A 463 8.75 -0.95 5.39
C PRO A 463 9.35 0.23 6.17
N SER A 464 10.11 -0.06 7.22
CA SER A 464 10.81 0.94 8.03
C SER A 464 11.81 1.76 7.18
N GLY A 465 11.76 3.08 7.32
CA GLY A 465 12.60 4.01 6.54
C GLY A 465 12.64 5.42 7.12
N ALA A 466 13.25 6.35 6.38
CA ALA A 466 13.21 7.78 6.71
C ALA A 466 11.89 8.43 6.28
N LEU A 467 11.57 9.57 6.89
CA LEU A 467 10.57 10.49 6.39
C LEU A 467 11.07 11.16 5.11
N THR A 468 10.19 11.38 4.14
CA THR A 468 10.52 12.00 2.84
C THR A 468 9.86 13.38 2.65
N ALA A 469 9.04 13.81 3.60
CA ALA A 469 8.37 15.10 3.57
C ALA A 469 7.95 15.53 4.97
N ASP A 470 7.83 16.85 5.16
CA ASP A 470 7.17 17.41 6.33
C ASP A 470 5.67 17.24 6.22
N THR A 471 5.02 16.78 7.29
CA THR A 471 3.57 16.56 7.28
C THR A 471 2.90 17.07 8.55
N LEU A 472 1.67 17.55 8.40
CA LEU A 472 0.81 17.96 9.51
C LEU A 472 -0.53 17.23 9.40
N ASN A 473 -0.91 16.52 10.46
CA ASN A 473 -2.15 15.73 10.55
C ASN A 473 -2.32 14.74 9.39
N ALA A 474 -1.22 14.17 8.90
CA ALA A 474 -1.29 13.16 7.85
C ALA A 474 -1.75 11.83 8.42
N THR A 475 -2.66 11.16 7.71
CA THR A 475 -3.16 9.81 8.04
C THR A 475 -2.25 8.70 7.53
N SER A 476 -1.25 9.05 6.71
CA SER A 476 -0.16 8.18 6.25
C SER A 476 1.10 9.01 6.05
N THR A 477 2.25 8.40 6.30
CA THR A 477 3.57 9.02 6.09
C THR A 477 4.52 7.96 5.52
N SER A 478 5.59 8.42 4.88
CA SER A 478 6.81 7.63 4.72
C SER A 478 7.36 7.16 6.08
N GLY A 479 8.34 6.26 6.07
CA GLY A 479 9.04 5.78 7.27
C GLY A 479 8.50 4.49 7.89
N GLY A 480 7.33 4.00 7.42
CA GLY A 480 6.78 2.68 7.74
C GLY A 480 6.63 2.41 9.24
N THR A 481 6.85 1.17 9.64
CA THR A 481 6.66 0.71 11.03
C THR A 481 7.53 1.47 12.03
N LEU A 482 8.80 1.79 11.70
CA LEU A 482 9.67 2.58 12.59
C LEU A 482 9.03 3.91 13.00
N ALA A 483 8.42 4.63 12.04
CA ALA A 483 7.79 5.91 12.31
C ALA A 483 6.65 5.76 13.33
N LYS A 484 5.84 4.71 13.19
CA LYS A 484 4.70 4.43 14.08
C LYS A 484 5.15 4.03 15.48
N GLN A 485 6.15 3.14 15.56
CA GLN A 485 6.72 2.70 16.83
C GLN A 485 7.39 3.85 17.59
N THR A 486 8.06 4.75 16.86
CA THR A 486 8.62 5.98 17.42
C THR A 486 7.52 6.91 17.94
N GLY A 487 6.40 7.02 17.23
CA GLY A 487 5.21 7.75 17.69
C GLY A 487 4.61 7.14 18.97
N ALA A 488 4.48 5.81 19.02
CA ALA A 488 3.98 5.07 20.18
C ALA A 488 4.88 5.27 21.42
N LEU A 489 6.21 5.20 21.26
CA LEU A 489 7.16 5.43 22.35
C LEU A 489 7.14 6.88 22.84
N THR A 490 7.02 7.84 21.91
CA THR A 490 6.85 9.27 22.24
C THR A 490 5.60 9.50 23.10
N LEU A 491 4.49 8.87 22.74
CA LEU A 491 3.24 8.96 23.49
C LEU A 491 3.33 8.25 24.85
N THR A 492 3.96 7.07 24.91
CA THR A 492 4.21 6.34 26.15
C THR A 492 4.97 7.20 27.17
N LEU A 493 6.04 7.89 26.74
CA LEU A 493 6.79 8.79 27.61
C LEU A 493 5.98 10.02 28.04
N ALA A 494 5.09 10.53 27.19
CA ALA A 494 4.23 11.66 27.53
C ALA A 494 3.12 11.30 28.54
N LEU A 495 2.73 10.03 28.63
CA LEU A 495 1.72 9.54 29.58
C LEU A 495 2.27 9.32 31.00
N GLN A 496 3.58 9.43 31.23
CA GLN A 496 4.15 9.23 32.56
C GLN A 496 3.59 10.24 33.58
N GLY A 497 3.12 9.73 34.73
CA GLY A 497 2.44 10.53 35.74
C GLY A 497 0.95 10.80 35.46
N ALA A 498 0.42 10.41 34.29
CA ALA A 498 -1.00 10.52 34.00
C ALA A 498 -1.82 9.57 34.87
N VAL A 499 -3.01 10.00 35.28
CA VAL A 499 -4.00 9.14 35.95
C VAL A 499 -5.02 8.70 34.91
N ILE A 500 -4.89 7.45 34.44
CA ILE A 500 -5.76 6.88 33.41
C ILE A 500 -6.80 5.96 34.09
N PRO A 501 -8.10 6.26 34.04
CA PRO A 501 -9.12 5.42 34.68
C PRO A 501 -9.09 3.98 34.16
N GLY A 502 -9.02 3.01 35.07
CA GLY A 502 -8.96 1.58 34.72
C GLY A 502 -7.55 1.05 34.41
N VAL A 503 -6.52 1.89 34.45
CA VAL A 503 -5.10 1.49 34.33
C VAL A 503 -4.41 1.73 35.67
N ASN A 504 -3.47 0.84 36.05
CA ASN A 504 -2.71 0.93 37.31
C ASN A 504 -3.59 1.11 38.57
N GLY A 505 -4.77 0.48 38.59
CA GLY A 505 -5.74 0.64 39.68
C GLY A 505 -6.26 2.08 39.87
N GLY A 506 -6.14 2.94 38.85
CA GLY A 506 -6.48 4.36 38.92
C GLY A 506 -5.42 5.23 39.59
N ASN A 507 -4.21 4.70 39.83
CA ASN A 507 -3.08 5.49 40.31
C ASN A 507 -2.34 6.16 39.13
N PRO A 508 -1.56 7.23 39.38
CA PRO A 508 -0.67 7.80 38.38
C PRO A 508 0.27 6.75 37.80
N LEU A 509 0.52 6.80 36.48
CA LEU A 509 1.54 5.95 35.87
C LEU A 509 2.93 6.29 36.45
N PRO A 510 3.77 5.30 36.79
CA PRO A 510 5.12 5.53 37.27
C PRO A 510 5.96 6.36 36.29
N SER A 511 6.73 7.30 36.84
CA SER A 511 7.72 8.06 36.09
C SER A 511 9.07 7.35 36.06
N GLY A 512 9.94 7.69 35.12
CA GLY A 512 11.34 7.22 35.09
C GLY A 512 11.71 6.29 33.94
N LEU A 513 10.73 5.73 33.20
CA LEU A 513 10.95 4.96 31.96
C LEU A 513 11.99 5.60 31.02
N GLY A 514 11.88 6.92 30.77
CA GLY A 514 12.82 7.64 29.91
C GLY A 514 14.29 7.64 30.38
N SER A 515 14.52 7.34 31.67
CA SER A 515 15.84 7.29 32.30
C SER A 515 16.45 5.89 32.33
N LEU A 516 15.66 4.83 32.07
CA LEU A 516 16.20 3.48 31.97
C LEU A 516 17.24 3.41 30.86
N LYS A 517 18.33 2.69 31.10
CA LYS A 517 19.44 2.52 30.16
C LYS A 517 19.39 1.17 29.49
N LEU A 518 19.66 1.15 28.19
CA LEU A 518 19.89 -0.06 27.43
C LEU A 518 21.22 -0.70 27.85
N LYS A 519 21.28 -2.02 27.95
CA LYS A 519 22.51 -2.78 28.20
C LYS A 519 22.48 -4.11 27.44
N ASP A 520 23.67 -4.68 27.29
CA ASP A 520 23.89 -6.06 26.86
C ASP A 520 23.23 -6.42 25.51
N THR A 521 23.00 -5.44 24.62
CA THR A 521 22.55 -5.70 23.24
C THR A 521 23.70 -5.89 22.27
N GLY A 522 24.92 -5.47 22.65
CA GLY A 522 26.10 -5.49 21.78
C GLY A 522 26.09 -4.42 20.70
N THR A 523 25.25 -3.39 20.85
CA THR A 523 25.01 -2.36 19.83
C THR A 523 25.61 -1.01 20.22
N SER A 524 25.62 -0.05 19.28
CA SER A 524 26.09 1.32 19.55
C SER A 524 25.22 2.11 20.53
N LEU A 525 24.05 1.58 20.89
CA LEU A 525 23.09 2.25 21.78
C LEU A 525 23.16 1.73 23.22
N ASP A 526 23.97 0.72 23.52
CA ASP A 526 24.22 0.29 24.89
C ASP A 526 24.73 1.45 25.77
N GLY A 527 24.17 1.55 26.98
CA GLY A 527 24.39 2.63 27.94
C GLY A 527 23.55 3.89 27.71
N GLN A 528 22.84 4.02 26.59
CA GLN A 528 21.94 5.15 26.34
C GLN A 528 20.60 4.97 27.05
N THR A 529 19.99 6.07 27.48
CA THR A 529 18.65 6.02 28.08
C THR A 529 17.56 5.84 27.02
N VAL A 530 16.38 5.37 27.41
CA VAL A 530 15.20 5.27 26.54
C VAL A 530 14.90 6.61 25.84
N SER A 531 15.01 7.74 26.55
CA SER A 531 14.84 9.06 25.93
C SER A 531 15.93 9.40 24.89
N GLN A 532 17.18 8.97 25.10
CA GLN A 532 18.26 9.16 24.13
C GLN A 532 18.07 8.26 22.90
N ILE A 533 17.62 7.02 23.09
CA ILE A 533 17.29 6.09 22.01
C ILE A 533 16.11 6.63 21.19
N LEU A 534 15.08 7.19 21.84
CA LEU A 534 13.98 7.87 21.15
C LEU A 534 14.49 9.06 20.33
N ALA A 535 15.44 9.85 20.85
CA ALA A 535 16.05 10.93 20.10
C ALA A 535 16.84 10.41 18.88
N ALA A 536 17.53 9.28 19.01
CA ALA A 536 18.22 8.63 17.89
C ALA A 536 17.24 8.10 16.82
N ALA A 537 16.10 7.54 17.21
CA ALA A 537 15.03 7.15 16.29
C ALA A 537 14.46 8.35 15.53
N ASN A 538 14.21 9.46 16.23
CA ASN A 538 13.78 10.71 15.60
C ASN A 538 14.84 11.25 14.62
N GLN A 539 16.13 11.16 14.95
CA GLN A 539 17.22 11.53 14.05
C GLN A 539 17.26 10.63 12.80
N ALA A 540 17.05 9.33 12.95
CA ALA A 540 16.99 8.40 11.83
C ALA A 540 15.79 8.68 10.92
N LEU A 541 14.62 8.94 11.49
CA LEU A 541 13.42 9.30 10.74
C LEU A 541 13.57 10.62 10.00
N GLY A 542 14.04 11.67 10.68
CA GLY A 542 14.04 13.01 10.10
C GLY A 542 15.24 13.31 9.21
N ALA A 543 16.41 12.78 9.52
CA ALA A 543 17.64 13.08 8.79
C ALA A 543 18.20 11.88 8.00
N GLY A 544 17.54 10.72 8.05
CA GLY A 544 18.03 9.48 7.45
C GLY A 544 19.32 8.95 8.07
N THR A 545 19.77 9.52 9.20
CA THR A 545 21.04 9.18 9.84
C THR A 545 20.82 8.13 10.91
N LEU A 546 21.29 6.90 10.66
CA LEU A 546 21.16 5.78 11.58
C LEU A 546 22.31 5.74 12.60
N PRO A 547 22.06 5.25 13.83
CA PRO A 547 23.12 4.90 14.77
C PRO A 547 24.09 3.86 14.15
N PRO A 548 25.39 3.90 14.46
CA PRO A 548 26.36 2.95 13.90
C PRO A 548 25.94 1.48 14.10
N GLY A 549 25.92 0.71 13.02
CA GLY A 549 25.56 -0.71 13.07
C GLY A 549 24.05 -0.98 13.02
N TYR A 550 23.20 0.05 12.99
CA TYR A 550 21.77 -0.12 12.80
C TYR A 550 21.33 0.01 11.34
N THR A 551 20.29 -0.74 11.01
CA THR A 551 19.41 -0.50 9.85
C THR A 551 18.11 0.11 10.35
N PHE A 552 17.26 0.62 9.44
CA PHE A 552 15.91 1.05 9.82
C PHE A 552 15.08 -0.08 10.42
N SER A 553 15.28 -1.32 9.96
CA SER A 553 14.60 -2.50 10.51
C SER A 553 15.10 -2.81 11.91
N SER A 554 16.41 -2.97 12.11
CA SER A 554 16.94 -3.31 13.44
C SER A 554 16.72 -2.20 14.47
N LEU A 555 16.60 -0.94 14.04
CA LEU A 555 16.24 0.16 14.94
C LEU A 555 14.75 0.11 15.28
N ASN A 556 13.89 -0.25 14.33
CA ASN A 556 12.48 -0.50 14.58
C ASN A 556 12.29 -1.59 15.63
N ASP A 557 13.02 -2.69 15.51
CA ASP A 557 12.89 -3.84 16.42
C ASP A 557 13.27 -3.45 17.85
N LEU A 558 14.31 -2.62 18.03
CA LEU A 558 14.65 -2.05 19.34
C LEU A 558 13.54 -1.16 19.90
N ILE A 559 12.94 -0.28 19.10
CA ILE A 559 11.87 0.61 19.56
C ILE A 559 10.60 -0.18 19.88
N ASP A 560 10.29 -1.23 19.12
CA ASP A 560 9.19 -2.14 19.40
C ASP A 560 9.39 -2.88 20.74
N ASN A 561 10.60 -3.40 20.98
CA ASN A 561 10.95 -4.01 22.27
C ASN A 561 10.81 -3.02 23.43
N LEU A 562 11.19 -1.75 23.24
CA LEU A 562 10.98 -0.71 24.24
C LEU A 562 9.48 -0.42 24.50
N ASN A 563 8.62 -0.47 23.47
CA ASN A 563 7.18 -0.31 23.62
C ASN A 563 6.51 -1.52 24.29
N LYS A 564 7.11 -2.71 24.19
CA LYS A 564 6.66 -3.95 24.82
C LYS A 564 7.28 -4.19 26.20
N ALA A 565 8.28 -3.40 26.58
CA ALA A 565 9.11 -3.62 27.75
C ALA A 565 8.31 -3.78 29.06
N PHE A 566 7.23 -3.00 29.20
CA PHE A 566 6.35 -2.99 30.37
C PHE A 566 4.87 -2.89 29.96
N ASP A 567 4.44 -3.67 28.96
CA ASP A 567 3.11 -3.54 28.34
C ASP A 567 2.00 -3.71 29.37
N ASP A 568 1.11 -2.72 29.47
CA ASP A 568 0.08 -2.62 30.53
C ASP A 568 0.61 -2.80 31.97
N GLY A 569 1.89 -2.51 32.21
CA GLY A 569 2.54 -2.62 33.51
C GLY A 569 3.15 -3.99 33.80
N ILE A 570 3.12 -4.93 32.85
CA ILE A 570 3.71 -6.25 32.97
C ILE A 570 5.15 -6.18 32.46
N THR A 571 6.12 -6.53 33.31
CA THR A 571 7.54 -6.47 32.94
C THR A 571 7.89 -7.62 32.01
N SER A 572 8.41 -7.29 30.82
CA SER A 572 8.94 -8.29 29.89
C SER A 572 10.32 -8.80 30.34
N SER A 573 10.65 -10.02 29.91
CA SER A 573 12.00 -10.57 30.03
C SER A 573 13.04 -9.70 29.33
N TRP A 574 12.73 -9.18 28.13
CA TRP A 574 13.60 -8.25 27.43
C TRP A 574 13.95 -7.03 28.27
N ALA A 575 12.99 -6.47 29.01
CA ALA A 575 13.24 -5.34 29.91
C ALA A 575 14.19 -5.72 31.06
N ASN A 576 14.03 -6.89 31.67
CA ASN A 576 14.93 -7.35 32.73
C ASN A 576 16.35 -7.63 32.20
N ALA A 577 16.46 -8.20 31.00
CA ALA A 577 17.71 -8.52 30.35
C ALA A 577 18.46 -7.28 29.86
N HIS A 578 17.75 -6.30 29.29
CA HIS A 578 18.34 -5.21 28.52
C HIS A 578 18.10 -3.81 29.07
N LEU A 579 17.32 -3.65 30.14
CA LEU A 579 17.16 -2.36 30.80
C LEU A 579 17.76 -2.35 32.21
N THR A 580 18.25 -1.20 32.63
CA THR A 580 18.75 -0.95 33.98
C THR A 580 18.51 0.50 34.39
N THR A 581 18.60 0.80 35.69
CA THR A 581 18.33 2.14 36.25
C THR A 581 19.52 3.10 36.20
#